data_AF-A0AAX4KJA5-F1
#
_entry.id   AF-A0AAX4KJA5-F1
#
_cell.length_a   1.000
_cell.length_b   1.000
_cell.length_c   1.000
_cell.angle_alpha   90.00
_cell.angle_beta   90.00
_cell.angle_gamma   90.00
#
_symmetry.space_group_name_H-M   'P 1'
#
loop_
_entity.id
_entity.type
_entity.pdbx_description
1 polymer ?
#
loop_
_entity_poly.entity_id
_entity_poly.type
_entity_poly.pdbx_seq_one_letter_code
_entity_poly.pdbx_strand_id
1 'polypeptide(L)'
;MISISVALTFFTSLALAASANPIKRDFPPPVEVIRPENKTTEQFKQEFLELCPKYYGESEVTDRPIFIFEDFQESFDQDQWAGRKADVSCIYQYPTAEYQNIGVDVAMVLGGDGIITIDPIETGDGPQ
;
A
#
# COMPACT_ATOMS: atom_id res chain seq x y z
N MET A 1 -11.11 -59.80 -40.48
CA MET A 1 -11.85 -58.97 -39.50
C MET A 1 -10.85 -58.52 -38.45
N ILE A 2 -10.73 -57.21 -38.26
CA ILE A 2 -9.56 -56.51 -37.72
C ILE A 2 -9.65 -56.48 -36.18
N SER A 3 -8.57 -56.89 -35.52
CA SER A 3 -8.39 -56.82 -34.07
C SER A 3 -7.90 -55.41 -33.70
N ILE A 4 -8.65 -54.69 -32.86
CA ILE A 4 -8.30 -53.34 -32.40
C ILE A 4 -7.92 -53.43 -30.92
N SER A 5 -6.61 -53.45 -30.63
CA SER A 5 -6.09 -53.28 -29.28
C SER A 5 -6.08 -51.79 -28.94
N VAL A 6 -6.96 -51.36 -28.03
CA VAL A 6 -7.00 -49.99 -27.51
C VAL A 6 -5.95 -49.86 -26.41
N ALA A 7 -4.82 -49.23 -26.73
CA ALA A 7 -3.81 -48.86 -25.75
C ALA A 7 -4.17 -47.50 -25.12
N LEU A 8 -4.64 -47.54 -23.87
CA LEU A 8 -4.91 -46.36 -23.05
C LEU A 8 -3.55 -45.79 -22.57
N THR A 9 -3.13 -44.64 -23.09
CA THR A 9 -1.94 -43.93 -22.61
C THR A 9 -2.37 -42.84 -21.62
N PHE A 10 -1.96 -43.00 -20.36
CA PHE A 10 -2.21 -42.05 -19.29
C PHE A 10 -1.39 -40.76 -19.51
N PHE A 11 -2.09 -39.63 -19.60
CA PHE A 11 -1.51 -38.30 -19.44
C PHE A 11 -1.09 -38.13 -17.97
N THR A 12 0.21 -38.15 -17.70
CA THR A 12 0.75 -37.65 -16.43
C THR A 12 1.18 -36.20 -16.63
N SER A 13 0.26 -35.28 -16.44
CA SER A 13 0.57 -33.86 -16.29
C SER A 13 1.32 -33.67 -14.98
N LEU A 14 2.59 -33.27 -15.06
CA LEU A 14 3.40 -32.92 -13.91
C LEU A 14 2.91 -31.57 -13.36
N ALA A 15 2.00 -31.61 -12.39
CA ALA A 15 1.59 -30.41 -11.66
C ALA A 15 2.69 -30.06 -10.64
N LEU A 16 3.61 -29.18 -11.04
CA LEU A 16 4.48 -28.45 -10.11
C LEU A 16 3.61 -27.45 -9.35
N ALA A 17 2.91 -27.92 -8.32
CA ALA A 17 2.34 -27.05 -7.29
C ALA A 17 3.50 -26.52 -6.44
N ALA A 18 4.19 -25.48 -6.94
CA ALA A 18 5.01 -24.64 -6.10
C ALA A 18 4.07 -23.95 -5.12
N SER A 19 3.96 -24.47 -3.89
CA SER A 19 3.44 -23.73 -2.77
C SER A 19 4.44 -22.61 -2.47
N ALA A 20 4.31 -21.50 -3.20
CA ALA A 20 4.92 -20.25 -2.77
C ALA A 20 4.26 -19.90 -1.44
N ASN A 21 4.95 -20.17 -0.33
CA ASN A 21 4.63 -19.52 0.93
C ASN A 21 4.54 -18.02 0.62
N PRO A 22 3.41 -17.34 0.91
CA PRO A 22 3.35 -15.91 0.70
C PRO A 22 4.45 -15.31 1.56
N ILE A 23 5.49 -14.78 0.91
CA ILE A 23 6.49 -13.95 1.58
C ILE A 23 5.68 -12.81 2.19
N LYS A 24 5.57 -12.79 3.52
CA LYS A 24 4.94 -11.70 4.25
C LYS A 24 5.85 -10.49 4.02
N ARG A 25 5.51 -9.67 3.03
CA ARG A 25 6.18 -8.38 2.79
C ARG A 25 5.85 -7.49 3.97
N ASP A 26 6.88 -6.92 4.58
CA ASP A 26 6.74 -5.95 5.65
C ASP A 26 6.57 -4.57 5.00
N PHE A 27 5.34 -4.07 5.00
CA PHE A 27 5.03 -2.75 4.46
C PHE A 27 5.01 -1.74 5.60
N PRO A 28 5.45 -0.49 5.37
CA PRO A 28 5.28 0.57 6.35
C PRO A 28 3.80 0.71 6.75
N PRO A 29 3.52 1.07 8.02
CA PRO A 29 2.16 1.24 8.48
C PRO A 29 1.45 2.39 7.75
N PRO A 30 0.10 2.45 7.82
CA PRO A 30 -0.65 3.63 7.45
C PRO A 30 -0.15 4.87 8.19
N VAL A 31 -0.26 6.02 7.55
CA VAL A 31 0.10 7.33 8.12
C VAL A 31 -1.16 8.18 8.25
N GLU A 32 -1.23 8.96 9.33
CA GLU A 32 -2.35 9.86 9.57
C GLU A 32 -2.21 11.14 8.73
N VAL A 33 -3.26 11.50 8.01
CA VAL A 33 -3.36 12.73 7.22
C VAL A 33 -4.63 13.50 7.54
N ILE A 34 -4.60 14.80 7.26
CA ILE A 34 -5.71 15.72 7.47
C ILE A 34 -6.17 16.24 6.09
N ARG A 35 -7.45 16.04 5.74
CA ARG A 35 -8.01 16.64 4.52
C ARG A 35 -8.09 18.17 4.63
N PRO A 36 -7.99 18.92 3.53
CA PRO A 36 -8.23 20.36 3.55
C PRO A 36 -9.70 20.71 3.83
N GLU A 37 -9.94 21.90 4.37
CA GLU A 37 -11.29 22.36 4.75
C GLU A 37 -12.24 22.54 3.57
N ASN A 38 -11.69 22.80 2.38
CA ASN A 38 -12.45 23.12 1.18
C ASN A 38 -12.87 21.88 0.36
N LYS A 39 -12.57 20.65 0.80
CA LYS A 39 -12.93 19.40 0.11
C LYS A 39 -13.71 18.48 1.03
N THR A 40 -14.72 17.77 0.53
CA THR A 40 -15.39 16.72 1.33
C THR A 40 -14.46 15.52 1.51
N THR A 41 -14.77 14.64 2.49
CA THR A 41 -13.99 13.42 2.69
C THR A 41 -14.01 12.52 1.46
N GLU A 42 -15.18 12.35 0.83
CA GLU A 42 -15.32 11.55 -0.40
C GLU A 42 -14.51 12.14 -1.56
N GLN A 43 -14.51 13.47 -1.73
CA GLN A 43 -13.69 14.13 -2.76
C GLN A 43 -12.20 13.90 -2.51
N PHE A 44 -11.76 14.13 -1.27
CA PHE A 44 -10.36 13.94 -0.91
C PHE A 44 -9.92 12.48 -1.07
N LYS A 45 -10.75 11.53 -0.68
CA LYS A 45 -10.53 10.09 -0.87
C LYS A 45 -10.37 9.75 -2.35
N GLN A 46 -11.30 10.19 -3.20
CA GLN A 46 -11.24 9.90 -4.63
C GLN A 46 -9.97 10.47 -5.28
N GLU A 47 -9.65 11.73 -4.99
CA GLU A 47 -8.44 12.38 -5.50
C GLU A 47 -7.17 11.72 -4.97
N PHE A 48 -7.14 11.29 -3.71
CA PHE A 48 -6.02 10.57 -3.11
C PHE A 48 -5.78 9.23 -3.82
N LEU A 49 -6.83 8.42 -3.96
CA LEU A 49 -6.75 7.12 -4.62
C LEU A 49 -6.40 7.26 -6.10
N GLU A 50 -6.81 8.35 -6.76
CA GLU A 50 -6.44 8.61 -8.14
C GLU A 50 -4.98 9.08 -8.28
N LEU A 51 -4.51 9.97 -7.41
CA LEU A 51 -3.18 10.57 -7.50
C LEU A 51 -2.09 9.60 -7.03
N CYS A 52 -2.37 8.81 -5.99
CA CYS A 52 -1.38 7.91 -5.38
C CYS A 52 -0.64 7.04 -6.41
N PRO A 53 -1.29 6.25 -7.29
CA PRO A 53 -0.59 5.42 -8.27
C PRO A 53 0.16 6.23 -9.34
N LYS A 54 -0.22 7.50 -9.54
CA LYS A 54 0.33 8.40 -10.57
C LYS A 54 1.42 9.32 -10.04
N TYR A 55 1.75 9.27 -8.74
CA TYR A 55 2.58 10.28 -8.09
C TYR A 55 3.96 10.45 -8.72
N TYR A 56 4.66 9.35 -9.03
CA TYR A 56 5.96 9.37 -9.75
C TYR A 56 5.83 9.22 -11.28
N GLY A 57 4.60 9.24 -11.79
CA GLY A 57 4.25 8.96 -13.19
C GLY A 57 4.28 7.47 -13.52
N GLU A 58 3.77 7.12 -14.71
CA GLU A 58 3.88 5.77 -15.27
C GLU A 58 5.32 5.50 -15.70
N SER A 59 5.93 4.41 -15.24
CA SER A 59 7.28 4.01 -15.66
C SER A 59 7.40 2.49 -15.75
N GLU A 60 7.82 2.00 -16.92
CA GLU A 60 8.24 0.61 -17.12
C GLU A 60 9.73 0.39 -16.75
N VAL A 61 10.42 1.44 -16.29
CA VAL A 61 11.85 1.44 -15.98
C VAL A 61 12.09 1.28 -14.48
N THR A 62 13.09 0.46 -14.12
CA THR A 62 13.43 0.08 -12.73
C THR A 62 14.15 1.17 -11.93
N ASP A 63 14.31 2.37 -12.47
CA ASP A 63 15.01 3.50 -11.84
C ASP A 63 14.07 4.41 -11.03
N ARG A 64 12.75 4.22 -11.14
CA ARG A 64 11.74 4.95 -10.37
C ARG A 64 11.08 4.06 -9.32
N PRO A 65 10.52 4.67 -8.25
CA PRO A 65 9.67 3.94 -7.33
C PRO A 65 8.49 3.29 -8.07
N ILE A 66 8.26 2.01 -7.80
CA ILE A 66 7.19 1.21 -8.39
C ILE A 66 6.00 1.22 -7.44
N PHE A 67 4.83 1.61 -7.96
CA PHE A 67 3.60 1.59 -7.19
C PHE A 67 3.23 0.16 -6.77
N ILE A 68 2.87 -0.03 -5.51
CA ILE A 68 2.48 -1.34 -4.96
C ILE A 68 0.99 -1.37 -4.64
N PHE A 69 0.52 -0.46 -3.80
CA PHE A 69 -0.90 -0.34 -3.44
C PHE A 69 -1.21 0.99 -2.75
N GLU A 70 -2.48 1.31 -2.73
CA GLU A 70 -3.08 2.42 -1.99
C GLU A 70 -4.20 1.92 -1.07
N ASP A 71 -4.42 2.62 0.04
CA ASP A 71 -5.59 2.46 0.90
C ASP A 71 -5.95 3.77 1.58
N PHE A 72 -7.23 3.95 1.88
CA PHE A 72 -7.76 5.14 2.53
C PHE A 72 -8.85 4.76 3.52
N GLN A 73 -8.58 5.00 4.81
CA GLN A 73 -9.51 4.74 5.90
C GLN A 73 -9.80 6.03 6.67
N GLU A 74 -11.07 6.41 6.76
CA GLU A 74 -11.48 7.56 7.57
C GLU A 74 -11.25 7.27 9.05
N SER A 75 -10.68 8.25 9.77
CA SER A 75 -10.60 8.20 11.23
C SER A 75 -11.83 8.88 11.84
N PHE A 76 -12.35 8.24 12.89
CA PHE A 76 -13.51 8.72 13.66
C PHE A 76 -13.10 9.23 15.05
N ASP A 77 -11.82 9.57 15.20
CA ASP A 77 -11.30 10.12 16.45
C ASP A 77 -12.00 11.43 16.82
N GLN A 78 -12.26 11.61 18.11
CA GLN A 78 -12.91 12.80 18.65
C GLN A 78 -11.87 13.83 19.13
N ASP A 79 -10.93 14.18 18.26
CA ASP A 79 -9.91 15.21 18.53
C ASP A 79 -10.19 16.52 17.78
N GLN A 80 -9.25 17.46 17.80
CA GLN A 80 -9.39 18.77 17.14
C GLN A 80 -9.52 18.68 15.61
N TRP A 81 -9.24 17.51 15.01
CA TRP A 81 -9.33 17.23 13.59
C TRP A 81 -10.48 16.25 13.26
N ALA A 82 -11.42 16.05 14.19
CA ALA A 82 -12.57 15.17 14.00
C ALA A 82 -13.29 15.41 12.66
N GLY A 83 -13.55 14.32 11.92
CA GLY A 83 -14.19 14.37 10.60
C GLY A 83 -13.29 14.88 9.45
N ARG A 84 -11.99 15.04 9.72
CA ARG A 84 -10.97 15.42 8.73
C ARG A 84 -9.76 14.49 8.69
N LYS A 85 -9.56 13.65 9.70
CA LYS A 85 -8.47 12.67 9.76
C LYS A 85 -8.77 11.44 8.90
N ALA A 86 -7.71 10.88 8.32
CA ALA A 86 -7.73 9.59 7.68
C ALA A 86 -6.37 8.90 7.87
N ASP A 87 -6.41 7.58 8.03
CA ASP A 87 -5.25 6.71 7.92
C ASP A 87 -5.09 6.31 6.45
N VAL A 88 -3.93 6.58 5.87
CA VAL A 88 -3.69 6.33 4.46
C VAL A 88 -2.44 5.50 4.23
N SER A 89 -2.51 4.65 3.22
CA SER A 89 -1.37 3.96 2.66
C SER A 89 -1.21 4.37 1.20
N CYS A 90 -0.03 4.83 0.82
CA CYS A 90 0.36 4.99 -0.57
C CYS A 90 1.76 4.39 -0.71
N ILE A 91 1.82 3.09 -1.00
CA ILE A 91 3.04 2.30 -0.90
C ILE A 91 3.73 2.21 -2.24
N TYR A 92 5.00 2.62 -2.23
CA TYR A 92 5.93 2.46 -3.33
C TYR A 92 7.12 1.58 -2.94
N GLN A 93 7.61 0.78 -3.87
CA GLN A 93 8.89 0.09 -3.77
C GLN A 93 9.97 0.92 -4.47
N TYR A 94 10.99 1.32 -3.74
CA TYR A 94 12.11 2.06 -4.28
C TYR A 94 13.09 1.12 -5.01
N PRO A 95 13.97 1.65 -5.89
CA PRO A 95 15.01 0.86 -6.55
C PRO A 95 15.96 0.13 -5.57
N THR A 96 16.06 0.59 -4.32
CA THR A 96 16.78 -0.06 -3.21
C THR A 96 16.07 -1.29 -2.63
N ALA A 97 14.90 -1.66 -3.19
CA ALA A 97 13.97 -2.67 -2.70
C ALA A 97 13.25 -2.35 -1.37
N GLU A 98 13.44 -1.15 -0.82
CA GLU A 98 12.72 -0.67 0.36
C GLU A 98 11.29 -0.24 -0.01
N TYR A 99 10.35 -0.46 0.90
CA TYR A 99 8.99 0.04 0.78
C TYR A 99 8.83 1.33 1.57
N GLN A 100 8.16 2.32 0.98
CA GLN A 100 7.86 3.59 1.65
C GLN A 100 6.38 3.94 1.48
N ASN A 101 5.77 4.42 2.56
CA ASN A 101 4.46 5.06 2.51
C ASN A 101 4.64 6.56 2.25
N ILE A 102 4.21 7.02 1.08
CA ILE A 102 4.26 8.43 0.68
C ILE A 102 2.90 9.13 0.86
N GLY A 103 1.99 8.56 1.67
CA GLY A 103 0.64 9.08 1.85
C GLY A 103 0.58 10.54 2.30
N VAL A 104 1.54 10.98 3.14
CA VAL A 104 1.65 12.39 3.52
C VAL A 104 1.96 13.28 2.31
N ASP A 105 2.90 12.88 1.45
CA ASP A 105 3.28 13.67 0.27
C ASP A 105 2.11 13.83 -0.71
N VAL A 106 1.35 12.74 -0.92
CA VAL A 106 0.12 12.76 -1.75
C VAL A 106 -0.93 13.68 -1.13
N ALA A 107 -1.16 13.59 0.18
CA ALA A 107 -2.10 14.43 0.89
C ALA A 107 -1.74 15.92 0.78
N MET A 108 -0.46 16.27 0.94
CA MET A 108 0.06 17.63 0.81
C MET A 108 -0.15 18.21 -0.60
N VAL A 109 0.07 17.41 -1.66
CA VAL A 109 -0.19 17.84 -3.04
C VAL A 109 -1.68 18.17 -3.25
N LEU A 110 -2.57 17.44 -2.58
CA LEU A 110 -4.01 17.68 -2.63
C LEU A 110 -4.48 18.83 -1.71
N GLY A 111 -3.55 19.51 -1.04
CA GLY A 111 -3.81 20.62 -0.12
C GLY A 111 -4.10 20.21 1.33
N GLY A 112 -4.02 18.91 1.63
CA GLY A 112 -4.09 18.40 3.00
C GLY A 112 -2.76 18.55 3.74
N ASP A 113 -2.64 17.84 4.87
CA ASP A 113 -1.46 17.84 5.71
C ASP A 113 -1.20 16.45 6.30
N GLY A 114 0.03 16.20 6.78
CA GLY A 114 0.39 15.00 7.51
C GLY A 114 0.43 15.24 9.02
N ILE A 115 -0.02 14.27 9.81
CA ILE A 115 0.25 14.26 11.25
C ILE A 115 1.53 13.46 11.45
N ILE A 116 2.64 14.17 11.65
CA ILE A 116 3.89 13.52 12.06
C ILE A 116 3.78 13.23 13.55
N THR A 117 3.35 12.02 13.89
CA THR A 117 3.50 11.47 15.23
C THR A 117 4.99 11.22 15.45
N ILE A 118 5.66 12.13 16.14
CA ILE A 118 6.99 11.86 16.67
C ILE A 118 6.77 10.80 17.74
N ASP A 119 7.17 9.55 17.47
CA ASP A 119 7.21 8.53 18.51
C ASP A 119 7.94 9.12 19.71
N PRO A 120 7.36 9.07 20.93
CA PRO A 120 8.09 9.49 22.11
C PRO A 120 9.36 8.66 22.15
N ILE A 121 10.52 9.34 22.12
CA ILE A 121 11.82 8.71 22.38
C ILE A 121 11.61 7.86 23.63
N GLU A 122 11.77 6.54 23.52
CA GLU A 122 11.74 5.64 24.68
C GLU A 122 12.70 6.22 25.71
N THR A 123 12.14 6.91 26.70
CA THR A 123 12.92 7.61 27.70
C THR A 123 13.40 6.51 28.61
N GLY A 124 14.68 6.17 28.43
CA GLY A 124 15.32 4.99 28.97
C GLY A 124 14.97 4.72 30.43
N ASP A 125 14.58 3.48 30.67
CA ASP A 125 14.52 2.90 32.00
C ASP A 125 15.97 2.71 32.48
N GLY A 126 16.55 3.77 33.03
CA GLY A 126 17.80 3.69 33.77
C GLY A 126 17.56 2.93 35.08
N PRO A 127 18.43 1.96 35.45
CA PRO A 127 18.22 1.19 36.67
C PRO A 127 18.34 2.10 37.91
N GLN A 128 17.33 2.02 38.79
CA GLN A 128 17.37 2.57 40.15
C GLN A 128 18.40 1.85 41.03
#